data_AF-D0RR67-F1
#
_entry.id   AF-D0RR67-F1
#
_cell.length_a   1.000
_cell.length_b   1.000
_cell.length_c   1.000
_cell.angle_alpha   90.00
_cell.angle_beta   90.00
_cell.angle_gamma   90.00
#
_symmetry.space_group_name_H-M   'P 1'
#
loop_
_entity.id
_entity.type
_entity.pdbx_description
1 polymer ?
#
loop_
_entity_poly.entity_id
_entity_poly.type
_entity_poly.pdbx_seq_one_letter_code
_entity_poly.pdbx_strand_id
1 'polypeptide(L)'
;MKNLIKKGPVIRAFFFSSLFIFYSCSHSKNTEQNLNFFSDQQKSNVEIFTVRDFYTQGKYQLYFDVFNKNEDVTIGRMAIYIFNKDCDDVPDDAKSNNILYSNHVFIGPYKNGVITFFPRKRLKCYTVKGFEKYL
;
A
#
# COMPACT_ATOMS: atom_id res chain seq x y z
N MET A 1 18.59 -38.78 56.65
CA MET A 1 19.17 -38.12 57.83
C MET A 1 20.16 -37.06 57.35
N LYS A 2 20.12 -35.86 57.97
CA LYS A 2 20.90 -34.61 57.72
C LYS A 2 20.19 -33.50 56.91
N ASN A 3 19.42 -32.70 57.65
CA ASN A 3 19.36 -31.24 57.47
C ASN A 3 20.71 -30.62 57.85
N LEU A 4 21.11 -29.52 57.22
CA LEU A 4 21.84 -28.41 57.87
C LEU A 4 21.80 -27.15 56.99
N ILE A 5 21.35 -26.07 57.63
CA ILE A 5 21.10 -24.71 57.16
C ILE A 5 22.41 -23.98 56.88
N LYS A 6 22.43 -23.07 55.89
CA LYS A 6 23.29 -21.88 55.98
C LYS A 6 22.57 -20.64 55.44
N LYS A 7 22.17 -19.76 56.37
CA LYS A 7 21.70 -18.39 56.15
C LYS A 7 22.89 -17.43 56.23
N GLY A 8 22.93 -16.45 55.32
CA GLY A 8 23.57 -15.14 55.49
C GLY A 8 24.70 -14.81 54.48
N PRO A 9 24.97 -13.52 54.15
CA PRO A 9 24.48 -12.29 54.78
C PRO A 9 23.66 -11.37 53.85
N VAL A 10 23.15 -10.31 54.47
CA VAL A 10 22.12 -9.37 54.01
C VAL A 10 22.76 -7.97 53.86
N ILE A 11 22.57 -7.35 52.68
CA ILE A 11 22.65 -5.90 52.35
C ILE A 11 24.04 -5.22 52.36
N ARG A 12 24.46 -4.65 51.21
CA ARG A 12 24.81 -3.21 50.98
C ARG A 12 25.66 -2.98 49.72
N ALA A 13 25.05 -2.38 48.69
CA ALA A 13 25.59 -1.48 47.66
C ALA A 13 24.51 -1.36 46.56
N PHE A 14 23.44 -0.59 46.72
CA PHE A 14 23.33 0.82 46.35
C PHE A 14 24.36 1.33 45.31
N PHE A 15 23.80 1.75 44.17
CA PHE A 15 24.24 2.78 43.23
C PHE A 15 25.24 2.45 42.08
N PHE A 16 24.76 2.79 40.87
CA PHE A 16 25.40 2.86 39.54
C PHE A 16 25.75 1.51 38.90
N SER A 17 25.26 1.14 37.72
CA SER A 17 24.95 1.92 36.52
C SER A 17 23.72 1.39 35.81
N SER A 18 22.78 2.29 35.52
CA SER A 18 21.96 2.23 34.31
C SER A 18 22.84 1.87 33.11
N LEU A 19 22.49 0.84 32.34
CA LEU A 19 22.58 0.87 30.87
C LEU A 19 21.96 -0.40 30.27
N PHE A 20 20.98 -0.19 29.40
CA PHE A 20 20.56 -1.08 28.31
C PHE A 20 20.03 -2.47 28.64
N ILE A 21 18.76 -2.58 29.08
CA ILE A 21 17.80 -3.49 28.42
C ILE A 21 16.40 -2.84 28.39
N PHE A 22 16.30 -1.66 27.77
CA PHE A 22 15.06 -1.12 27.21
C PHE A 22 15.13 -1.19 25.68
N TYR A 23 15.53 -2.34 25.12
CA TYR A 23 15.68 -2.50 23.67
C TYR A 23 15.12 -3.84 23.18
N SER A 24 13.85 -4.08 23.47
CA SER A 24 13.00 -4.92 22.61
C SER A 24 11.52 -4.68 22.88
N CYS A 25 11.14 -3.40 23.08
CA CYS A 25 9.89 -2.94 22.51
C CYS A 25 10.15 -2.71 21.01
N SER A 26 10.30 -3.79 20.24
CA SER A 26 10.14 -3.70 18.79
C SER A 26 8.65 -3.48 18.55
N HIS A 27 8.22 -2.24 18.73
CA HIS A 27 7.08 -1.72 18.00
C HIS A 27 7.47 -1.73 16.52
N SER A 28 7.39 -2.90 15.88
CA SER A 28 7.13 -2.97 14.45
C SER A 28 5.63 -2.73 14.21
N LYS A 29 5.14 -1.58 14.68
CA LYS A 29 3.99 -0.91 14.07
C LYS A 29 4.56 -0.09 12.92
N ASN A 30 5.02 -0.76 11.87
CA ASN A 30 5.21 -0.14 10.58
C ASN A 30 5.22 -1.21 9.51
N THR A 31 4.20 -1.11 8.65
CA THR A 31 4.07 -1.79 7.37
C THR A 31 3.82 -3.30 7.46
N GLU A 32 2.56 -3.67 7.70
CA GLU A 32 1.97 -4.64 6.77
C GLU A 32 2.14 -4.03 5.38
N GLN A 33 3.28 -4.33 4.72
CA GLN A 33 3.33 -4.28 3.27
C GLN A 33 2.13 -5.11 2.85
N ASN A 34 1.15 -4.45 2.25
CA ASN A 34 -0.06 -5.08 1.78
C ASN A 34 0.42 -6.04 0.68
N LEU A 35 0.74 -7.29 1.04
CA LEU A 35 1.45 -8.28 0.20
C LEU A 35 0.77 -8.49 -1.15
N ASN A 36 -0.51 -8.12 -1.20
CA ASN A 36 -1.34 -8.16 -2.38
C ASN A 36 -1.05 -7.04 -3.40
N PHE A 37 -0.38 -5.95 -3.04
CA PHE A 37 -0.01 -4.91 -3.99
C PHE A 37 1.25 -5.27 -4.78
N PHE A 38 1.34 -4.74 -5.99
CA PHE A 38 2.55 -4.75 -6.81
C PHE A 38 3.65 -3.98 -6.06
N SER A 39 4.88 -4.49 -6.13
CA SER A 39 6.07 -3.72 -5.73
C SER A 39 6.28 -2.52 -6.66
N ASP A 40 7.15 -1.58 -6.28
CA ASP A 40 7.45 -0.43 -7.13
C ASP A 40 8.01 -0.84 -8.50
N GLN A 41 8.84 -1.89 -8.54
CA GLN A 41 9.34 -2.47 -9.79
C GLN A 41 8.22 -3.10 -10.63
N GLN A 42 7.28 -3.79 -10.00
CA GLN A 42 6.14 -4.37 -10.71
C GLN A 42 5.21 -3.28 -11.26
N LYS A 43 5.05 -2.18 -10.50
CA LYS A 43 4.29 -1.01 -10.93
C LYS A 43 4.93 -0.31 -12.13
N SER A 44 6.25 -0.15 -12.15
CA SER A 44 6.96 0.46 -13.29
C SER A 44 6.86 -0.38 -14.57
N ASN A 45 6.61 -1.69 -14.43
CA ASN A 45 6.37 -2.60 -15.54
C ASN A 45 4.92 -2.60 -16.03
N VAL A 46 4.05 -1.73 -15.50
CA VAL A 46 2.71 -1.51 -16.07
C VAL A 46 2.74 -0.21 -16.87
N GLU A 47 2.47 -0.30 -18.17
CA GLU A 47 2.33 0.86 -19.02
C GLU A 47 0.87 1.27 -19.12
N ILE A 48 0.57 2.53 -18.81
CA ILE A 48 -0.72 3.15 -19.08
C ILE A 48 -0.54 3.98 -20.34
N PHE A 49 -1.18 3.60 -21.44
CA PHE A 49 -1.02 4.29 -22.72
C PHE A 49 -2.19 5.20 -23.07
N THR A 50 -3.38 4.98 -22.49
CA THR A 50 -4.53 5.87 -22.67
C THR A 50 -5.35 5.97 -21.39
N VAL A 51 -5.86 7.17 -21.11
CA VAL A 51 -6.86 7.43 -20.06
C VAL A 51 -8.08 8.09 -20.69
N ARG A 52 -9.27 7.57 -20.40
CA ARG A 52 -10.54 8.12 -20.90
C ARG A 52 -11.45 8.47 -19.73
N ASP A 53 -11.82 9.74 -19.61
CA ASP A 53 -12.82 10.25 -18.67
C ASP A 53 -14.05 10.72 -19.47
N PHE A 54 -15.20 10.10 -19.22
CA PHE A 54 -16.45 10.46 -19.91
C PHE A 54 -17.69 10.15 -19.07
N TYR A 55 -18.80 10.80 -19.42
CA TYR A 55 -20.10 10.60 -18.81
C TYR A 55 -21.07 9.98 -19.80
N THR A 56 -21.55 8.77 -19.53
CA THR A 56 -22.55 8.09 -20.36
C THR A 56 -23.49 7.24 -19.51
N GLN A 57 -24.73 7.09 -19.97
CA GLN A 57 -25.79 6.35 -19.28
C GLN A 57 -25.99 6.78 -17.81
N GLY A 58 -25.89 8.08 -17.53
CA GLY A 58 -26.09 8.61 -16.18
C GLY A 58 -24.92 8.36 -15.21
N LYS A 59 -23.77 7.89 -15.69
CA LYS A 59 -22.62 7.51 -14.85
C LYS A 59 -21.34 8.16 -15.36
N TYR A 60 -20.51 8.63 -14.43
CA TYR A 60 -19.13 8.99 -14.72
C TYR A 60 -18.30 7.72 -14.83
N GLN A 61 -17.44 7.66 -15.84
CA GLN A 61 -16.64 6.50 -16.18
C GLN A 61 -15.20 6.96 -16.44
N LEU A 62 -14.26 6.29 -15.78
CA LEU A 62 -12.84 6.55 -15.95
C LEU A 62 -12.16 5.24 -16.31
N TYR A 63 -11.63 5.15 -17.53
CA TYR A 63 -11.00 3.94 -18.08
C TYR A 63 -9.52 4.17 -18.31
N PHE A 64 -8.71 3.16 -17.95
CA PHE A 64 -7.28 3.11 -18.21
C PHE A 64 -7.02 1.94 -19.15
N ASP A 65 -6.47 2.20 -20.33
CA ASP A 65 -5.89 1.14 -21.13
C ASP A 65 -4.47 0.89 -20.65
N VAL A 66 -4.20 -0.35 -20.29
CA VAL A 66 -2.93 -0.75 -19.68
C VAL A 66 -2.33 -1.95 -20.38
N PHE A 67 -1.01 -2.00 -20.39
CA PHE A 67 -0.21 -3.15 -20.79
C PHE A 67 0.60 -3.63 -19.57
N ASN A 68 0.34 -4.85 -19.13
CA ASN A 68 1.10 -5.46 -18.04
C ASN A 68 2.36 -6.12 -18.60
N LYS A 69 3.53 -5.49 -18.47
CA LYS A 69 4.83 -6.03 -18.92
C LYS A 69 5.51 -6.92 -17.88
N ASN A 70 4.85 -7.21 -16.75
CA ASN A 70 5.40 -8.14 -15.78
C ASN A 70 5.36 -9.57 -16.33
N GLU A 71 6.26 -10.41 -15.82
CA GLU A 71 6.37 -11.82 -16.22
C GLU A 71 5.57 -12.76 -15.33
N ASP A 72 5.40 -12.40 -14.06
CA ASP A 72 4.98 -13.30 -12.98
C ASP A 72 3.72 -12.84 -12.24
N VAL A 73 3.26 -11.61 -12.45
CA VAL A 73 2.08 -11.05 -11.76
C VAL A 73 0.96 -10.66 -12.71
N THR A 74 -0.26 -10.90 -12.24
CA THR A 74 -1.50 -10.53 -12.93
C THR A 74 -2.13 -9.35 -12.20
N ILE A 75 -2.57 -8.33 -12.95
CA ILE A 75 -3.33 -7.21 -12.36
C ILE A 75 -4.75 -7.69 -12.06
N GLY A 76 -5.14 -7.61 -10.79
CA GLY A 76 -6.48 -7.90 -10.30
C GLY A 76 -7.36 -6.67 -10.15
N ARG A 77 -6.78 -5.54 -9.72
CA ARG A 77 -7.43 -4.22 -9.67
C ARG A 77 -6.41 -3.11 -9.57
N MET A 78 -6.84 -1.88 -9.84
CA MET A 78 -6.04 -0.67 -9.66
C MET A 78 -6.64 0.18 -8.54
N ALA A 79 -5.77 0.88 -7.82
CA ALA A 79 -6.15 1.88 -6.84
C ALA A 79 -5.60 3.24 -7.25
N ILE A 80 -6.43 4.27 -7.13
CA ILE A 80 -6.04 5.68 -7.33
C ILE A 80 -6.29 6.48 -6.06
N TYR A 81 -5.43 7.45 -5.81
CA TYR A 81 -5.66 8.51 -4.84
C TYR A 81 -6.52 9.58 -5.47
N ILE A 82 -7.53 10.08 -4.76
CA ILE A 82 -8.41 11.16 -5.23
C ILE A 82 -8.16 12.43 -4.45
N PHE A 83 -8.14 13.56 -5.17
CA PHE A 83 -8.01 14.89 -4.63
C PHE A 83 -9.23 15.75 -4.98
N ASN A 84 -9.65 16.59 -4.05
CA ASN A 84 -10.73 17.58 -4.25
C ASN A 84 -10.14 18.97 -4.57
N LYS A 85 -9.04 19.03 -5.31
CA LYS A 85 -8.39 20.25 -5.81
C LYS A 85 -7.97 20.04 -7.27
N ASP A 86 -7.56 21.12 -7.93
CA ASP A 86 -7.15 21.07 -9.33
C ASP A 86 -5.79 20.35 -9.45
N CYS A 87 -5.53 19.74 -10.61
CA CYS A 87 -4.33 18.91 -10.77
C CYS A 87 -3.03 19.71 -10.75
N ASP A 88 -3.05 20.98 -11.14
CA ASP A 88 -1.87 21.85 -11.10
C ASP A 88 -1.33 22.04 -9.67
N ASP A 89 -2.17 21.83 -8.65
CA ASP A 89 -1.82 21.91 -7.24
C ASP A 89 -1.43 20.56 -6.61
N VAL A 90 -1.45 19.47 -7.37
CA VAL A 90 -1.19 18.09 -6.89
C VAL A 90 0.15 17.60 -7.46
N PRO A 91 1.18 17.43 -6.61
CA PRO A 91 2.42 16.76 -7.03
C PRO A 91 2.16 15.34 -7.54
N ASP A 92 2.97 14.88 -8.50
CA ASP A 92 2.82 13.55 -9.11
C ASP A 92 2.91 12.40 -8.09
N ASP A 93 3.71 12.58 -7.04
CA ASP A 93 3.91 11.61 -5.95
C ASP A 93 2.95 11.80 -4.76
N ALA A 94 1.99 12.73 -4.88
CA ALA A 94 1.06 13.04 -3.82
C ALA A 94 0.21 11.82 -3.43
N LYS A 95 -0.01 11.68 -2.13
CA LYS A 95 -0.84 10.63 -1.52
C LYS A 95 -2.12 11.23 -0.93
N SER A 96 -3.18 10.44 -0.86
CA SER A 96 -4.46 10.84 -0.28
C SER A 96 -5.03 9.73 0.59
N ASN A 97 -5.79 10.08 1.62
CA ASN A 97 -6.59 9.11 2.38
C ASN A 97 -7.82 8.64 1.59
N ASN A 98 -8.24 9.40 0.57
CA ASN A 98 -9.33 9.02 -0.31
C ASN A 98 -8.80 8.13 -1.43
N ILE A 99 -9.06 6.84 -1.32
CA ILE A 99 -8.67 5.83 -2.30
C ILE A 99 -9.92 5.33 -3.01
N LEU A 100 -9.86 5.28 -4.34
CA LEU A 100 -10.85 4.60 -5.15
C LEU A 100 -10.22 3.37 -5.80
N TYR A 101 -10.93 2.26 -5.71
CA TYR A 101 -10.58 1.00 -6.34
C TYR A 101 -11.37 0.83 -7.64
N SER A 102 -10.71 0.29 -8.66
CA SER A 102 -11.36 -0.10 -9.90
C SER A 102 -12.25 -1.31 -9.67
N ASN A 103 -13.06 -1.63 -10.68
CA ASN A 103 -13.62 -2.97 -10.77
C ASN A 103 -12.48 -4.01 -10.87
N HIS A 104 -12.79 -5.25 -10.49
CA HIS A 104 -11.87 -6.36 -10.67
C HIS A 104 -11.68 -6.64 -12.16
N VAL A 105 -10.45 -6.99 -12.52
CA VAL A 105 -10.01 -7.35 -13.87
C VAL A 105 -9.03 -8.51 -13.79
N PHE A 106 -8.73 -9.12 -14.92
CA PHE A 106 -7.68 -10.13 -15.04
C PHE A 106 -6.77 -9.74 -16.21
N ILE A 107 -5.66 -9.07 -15.92
CA ILE A 107 -4.68 -8.66 -16.95
C ILE A 107 -3.36 -9.37 -16.64
N GLY A 108 -3.18 -10.53 -17.26
CA GLY A 108 -2.03 -11.40 -17.04
C GLY A 108 -0.71 -10.82 -17.56
N PRO A 109 0.40 -11.54 -17.34
CA PRO A 109 1.71 -11.22 -17.89
C PRO A 109 1.68 -10.97 -19.41
N TYR A 110 2.34 -9.91 -19.86
CA TYR A 110 2.40 -9.47 -21.26
C TYR A 110 1.03 -9.38 -21.96
N LYS A 111 -0.01 -8.91 -21.25
CA LYS A 111 -1.34 -8.68 -21.81
C LYS A 111 -1.80 -7.24 -21.68
N ASN A 112 -2.56 -6.80 -22.68
CA ASN A 112 -3.32 -5.56 -22.64
C ASN A 112 -4.65 -5.79 -21.93
N GLY A 113 -5.18 -4.73 -21.31
CA GLY A 113 -6.53 -4.73 -20.77
C GLY A 113 -7.02 -3.33 -20.47
N VAL A 114 -8.30 -3.26 -20.09
CA VAL A 114 -8.95 -2.01 -19.71
C VAL A 114 -9.36 -2.09 -18.25
N ILE A 115 -8.88 -1.15 -17.45
CA ILE A 115 -9.25 -1.00 -16.04
C ILE A 115 -10.32 0.07 -15.95
N THR A 116 -11.41 -0.23 -15.25
CA THR A 116 -12.59 0.64 -15.22
C THR A 116 -12.93 1.11 -13.81
N PHE A 117 -13.25 2.39 -13.71
CA PHE A 117 -13.75 3.04 -12.49
C PHE A 117 -15.12 3.66 -12.76
N PHE A 118 -16.03 3.55 -11.78
CA PHE A 118 -17.34 4.19 -11.81
C PHE A 118 -17.50 5.16 -10.64
N PRO A 119 -16.82 6.32 -10.66
CA PRO A 119 -16.95 7.30 -9.59
C PRO A 119 -18.36 7.90 -9.57
N ARG A 120 -18.84 8.25 -8.38
CA ARG A 120 -20.18 8.88 -8.22
C ARG A 120 -20.26 10.30 -8.76
N LYS A 121 -19.11 10.96 -8.95
CA LYS A 121 -18.94 12.31 -9.47
C LYS A 121 -17.72 12.37 -10.37
N ARG A 122 -17.62 13.38 -11.23
CA ARG A 122 -16.39 13.64 -11.99
C ARG A 122 -15.23 13.81 -11.03
N LEU A 123 -14.11 13.12 -11.31
CA LEU A 123 -12.89 13.28 -10.52
C LEU A 123 -12.17 14.55 -10.99
N LYS A 124 -11.79 15.42 -10.05
CA LYS A 124 -11.03 16.64 -10.36
C LYS A 124 -9.57 16.32 -10.64
N CYS A 125 -8.94 15.59 -9.72
CA CYS A 125 -7.59 15.10 -9.87
C CYS A 125 -7.39 13.77 -9.16
N TYR A 126 -6.47 12.95 -9.69
CA TYR A 126 -6.10 11.68 -9.11
C TYR A 126 -4.66 11.29 -9.48
N THR A 127 -4.03 10.49 -8.62
CA THR A 127 -2.72 9.88 -8.88
C THR A 127 -2.80 8.37 -8.70
N VAL A 128 -1.92 7.62 -9.36
CA VAL A 128 -1.92 6.15 -9.28
C VAL A 128 -1.29 5.72 -7.96
N LYS A 129 -2.10 5.13 -7.06
CA LYS A 129 -1.58 4.48 -5.85
C LYS A 129 -0.80 3.23 -6.24
N GLY A 130 -1.43 2.32 -6.99
CA GLY A 130 -0.80 1.09 -7.45
C GLY A 130 -1.81 0.05 -7.94
N PHE A 131 -1.33 -1.18 -8.11
CA PHE A 131 -2.10 -2.31 -8.59
C PHE A 131 -2.10 -3.43 -7.56
N GLU A 132 -3.22 -4.11 -7.41
CA GLU A 132 -3.29 -5.34 -6.63
C GLU A 132 -3.20 -6.55 -7.54
N LYS A 133 -2.51 -7.58 -7.05
CA LYS A 133 -2.40 -8.89 -7.66
C LYS A 133 -3.77 -9.56 -7.69
N TYR A 134 -4.03 -10.25 -8.78
CA TYR A 134 -5.11 -11.23 -8.84
C TYR A 134 -4.66 -12.47 -8.05
N LEU A 135 -5.36 -12.78 -6.96
CA LEU A 135 -5.14 -13.97 -6.11
C LEU A 135 -5.96 -15.15 -6.60
#